data_AF-A0A0C9YMP5-F1
#
_entry.id   AF-A0A0C9YMP5-F1
#
_cell.length_a   1.000
_cell.length_b   1.000
_cell.length_c   1.000
_cell.angle_alpha   90.00
_cell.angle_beta   90.00
_cell.angle_gamma   90.00
#
_symmetry.space_group_name_H-M   'P 1'
#
loop_
_entity.id
_entity.type
_entity.pdbx_description
1 polymer ?
#
loop_
_entity_poly.entity_id
_entity_poly.type
_entity_poly.pdbx_seq_one_letter_code
_entity_poly.pdbx_strand_id
1 'polypeptide(L)'
;MFHWQGCGYLQAIRSHIDNFSTTSGEYLEAIFTHREIFAAYPSAHQGCARGFSDLAQLLEKRPWRADRDSDNEAVSVFRHEAWMIGATSPVIKPAPITKEDDHRAIVRPSYACVLPM
;
A
#
# COMPACT_ATOMS: atom_id res chain seq x y z
N MET A 1 -2.28 -15.47 -12.80
CA MET A 1 -2.59 -14.04 -12.99
C MET A 1 -2.52 -13.39 -11.61
N PHE A 2 -1.38 -12.77 -11.26
CA PHE A 2 -1.20 -12.17 -9.93
C PHE A 2 -2.06 -10.90 -9.85
N HIS A 3 -3.06 -10.89 -8.97
CA HIS A 3 -3.81 -9.67 -8.64
C HIS A 3 -2.92 -8.78 -7.77
N TRP A 4 -2.34 -7.75 -8.38
CA TRP A 4 -1.55 -6.75 -7.67
C TRP A 4 -2.46 -5.86 -6.83
N GLN A 5 -1.99 -5.49 -5.64
CA GLN A 5 -2.74 -4.71 -4.66
C GLN A 5 -2.12 -3.33 -4.48
N GLY A 6 -2.95 -2.34 -4.20
CA GLY A 6 -2.54 -0.94 -4.06
C GLY A 6 -3.39 0.01 -4.89
N CYS A 7 -3.26 1.30 -4.60
CA CYS A 7 -3.94 2.35 -5.35
C CYS A 7 -3.40 2.47 -6.78
N GLY A 8 -4.14 3.14 -7.67
CA GLY A 8 -3.76 3.31 -9.08
C GLY A 8 -2.36 3.92 -9.26
N TYR A 9 -1.93 4.77 -8.33
CA TYR A 9 -0.58 5.35 -8.34
C TYR A 9 0.52 4.29 -8.14
N LEU A 10 0.38 3.39 -7.17
CA LEU A 10 1.34 2.29 -6.97
C LEU A 10 1.36 1.31 -8.15
N GLN A 11 0.21 1.11 -8.79
CA GLN A 11 0.14 0.28 -10.01
C GLN A 11 0.88 0.93 -11.18
N ALA A 12 0.85 2.26 -11.30
CA ALA A 12 1.63 2.99 -12.30
C ALA A 12 3.15 2.92 -12.03
N ILE A 13 3.57 3.07 -10.76
CA ILE A 13 5.00 2.86 -10.40
C ILE A 13 5.43 1.44 -10.76
N ARG A 14 4.58 0.46 -10.45
CA ARG A 14 4.85 -0.95 -10.74
C ARG A 14 5.06 -1.21 -12.23
N SER A 15 4.27 -0.60 -13.12
CA SER A 15 4.43 -0.80 -14.58
C SER A 15 5.75 -0.25 -15.12
N HIS A 16 6.39 0.67 -14.39
CA HIS A 16 7.67 1.26 -14.75
C HIS A 16 8.83 0.85 -13.84
N ILE A 17 8.62 -0.12 -12.94
CA ILE A 17 9.62 -0.49 -11.91
C ILE A 17 10.94 -0.94 -12.52
N ASP A 18 10.92 -1.54 -13.72
CA ASP A 18 12.13 -1.99 -14.40
C ASP A 18 13.01 -0.83 -14.84
N ASN A 19 12.44 0.35 -15.10
CA ASN A 19 13.16 1.58 -15.49
C ASN A 19 13.24 2.63 -14.36
N PHE A 20 12.73 2.31 -13.19
CA PHE A 20 12.72 3.20 -12.04
C PHE A 20 14.14 3.50 -11.55
N SER A 21 14.54 4.78 -11.51
CA SER A 21 15.82 5.19 -10.94
C SER A 21 15.68 5.36 -9.43
N THR A 22 16.74 5.05 -8.70
CA THR A 22 16.77 5.23 -7.24
C THR A 22 17.88 6.18 -6.80
N THR A 23 18.91 6.41 -7.61
CA THR A 23 20.06 7.27 -7.28
C THR A 23 19.69 8.75 -7.13
N SER A 24 18.65 9.23 -7.83
CA SER A 24 18.20 10.64 -7.82
C SER A 24 17.17 10.97 -6.73
N GLY A 25 16.75 9.99 -5.91
CA GLY A 25 15.68 10.18 -4.93
C GLY A 25 14.26 10.09 -5.51
N GLU A 26 14.09 9.64 -6.74
CA GLU A 26 12.75 9.42 -7.37
C GLU A 26 11.82 8.52 -6.54
N TYR A 27 12.38 7.58 -5.75
CA TYR A 27 11.60 6.77 -4.81
C TYR A 27 10.99 7.60 -3.66
N LEU A 28 11.62 8.70 -3.25
CA LEU A 28 11.08 9.61 -2.23
C LEU A 28 9.90 10.42 -2.77
N GLU A 29 9.98 10.88 -4.02
CA GLU A 29 8.84 11.52 -4.69
C GLU A 29 7.65 10.57 -4.74
N ALA A 30 7.88 9.30 -5.10
CA ALA A 30 6.84 8.27 -5.06
C ALA A 30 6.19 8.10 -3.68
N ILE A 31 6.98 8.17 -2.61
CA ILE A 31 6.48 8.08 -1.24
C ILE A 31 5.66 9.31 -0.88
N PHE A 32 6.17 10.52 -1.15
CA PHE A 32 5.49 11.76 -0.82
C PHE A 32 4.19 11.92 -1.60
N THR A 33 4.19 11.65 -2.91
CA THR A 33 2.97 11.67 -3.72
C THR A 33 1.96 10.64 -3.23
N HIS A 34 2.39 9.42 -2.88
CA HIS A 34 1.48 8.44 -2.27
C HIS A 34 0.88 8.97 -0.96
N ARG A 35 1.69 9.56 -0.07
CA ARG A 35 1.22 10.11 1.21
C ARG A 35 0.21 11.23 1.03
N GLU A 36 0.41 12.10 0.05
CA GLU A 36 -0.54 13.17 -0.30
C GLU A 36 -1.90 12.58 -0.76
N ILE A 37 -1.87 11.63 -1.68
CA ILE A 37 -3.09 10.95 -2.17
C ILE A 37 -3.77 10.16 -1.04
N PHE A 38 -2.98 9.49 -0.20
CA PHE A 38 -3.45 8.76 0.97
C PHE A 38 -4.15 9.70 1.96
N ALA A 39 -3.57 10.85 2.26
CA ALA A 39 -4.15 11.84 3.17
C ALA A 39 -5.49 12.39 2.66
N ALA A 40 -5.65 12.53 1.33
CA ALA A 40 -6.90 12.97 0.72
C ALA A 40 -8.01 11.92 0.85
N TYR A 41 -7.71 10.62 0.70
CA TYR A 41 -8.72 9.56 0.82
C TYR A 41 -8.16 8.22 1.33
N PRO A 42 -7.96 8.05 2.66
CA PRO A 42 -7.31 6.87 3.24
C PRO A 42 -8.06 5.56 2.96
N SER A 43 -9.39 5.61 2.86
CA SER A 43 -10.21 4.40 2.67
C SER A 43 -9.99 3.71 1.31
N ALA A 44 -9.52 4.42 0.28
CA ALA A 44 -9.15 3.83 -1.01
C ALA A 44 -7.80 3.07 -1.00
N HIS A 45 -7.07 3.09 0.11
CA HIS A 45 -5.67 2.64 0.16
C HIS A 45 -5.47 1.35 1.00
N GLN A 46 -6.53 0.58 1.24
CA GLN A 46 -6.49 -0.67 2.03
C GLN A 46 -5.50 -1.71 1.47
N GLY A 47 -5.23 -1.69 0.16
CA GLY A 47 -4.27 -2.58 -0.49
C GLY A 47 -2.84 -2.05 -0.57
N CYS A 48 -2.59 -0.79 -0.18
CA CYS A 48 -1.30 -0.15 -0.42
C CYS A 48 -0.18 -0.71 0.43
N ALA A 49 -0.46 -1.21 1.65
CA ALA A 49 0.55 -1.88 2.47
C ALA A 49 1.18 -3.09 1.74
N ARG A 50 0.34 -3.90 1.06
CA ARG A 50 0.81 -5.00 0.23
C ARG A 50 1.49 -4.50 -1.05
N GLY A 51 0.93 -3.48 -1.69
CA GLY A 51 1.54 -2.87 -2.88
C GLY A 51 2.97 -2.37 -2.65
N PHE A 52 3.23 -1.68 -1.55
CA PHE A 52 4.58 -1.26 -1.18
C PHE A 52 5.50 -2.43 -0.85
N SER A 53 4.99 -3.45 -0.15
CA SER A 53 5.76 -4.66 0.13
C SER A 53 6.18 -5.38 -1.17
N ASP A 54 5.27 -5.44 -2.14
CA ASP A 54 5.51 -6.01 -3.46
C ASP A 54 6.57 -5.18 -4.24
N LEU A 55 6.45 -3.85 -4.25
CA LEU A 55 7.46 -2.94 -4.85
C LEU A 55 8.85 -3.15 -4.24
N ALA A 56 8.94 -3.24 -2.91
CA ALA A 56 10.19 -3.51 -2.22
C ALA A 56 10.79 -4.85 -2.63
N GLN A 57 9.99 -5.92 -2.73
CA GLN A 57 10.48 -7.23 -3.19
C GLN A 57 10.99 -7.21 -4.64
N LEU A 58 10.44 -6.34 -5.48
CA LEU A 58 10.85 -6.22 -6.87
C LEU A 58 12.18 -5.50 -6.98
N LEU A 59 12.34 -4.39 -6.26
CA LEU A 59 13.61 -3.66 -6.19
C LEU A 59 14.71 -4.52 -5.59
N GLU A 60 14.42 -5.28 -4.54
CA GLU A 60 15.39 -6.19 -3.89
C GLU A 60 15.91 -7.27 -4.85
N LYS A 61 15.12 -7.67 -5.85
CA LYS A 61 15.48 -8.70 -6.85
C LYS A 61 16.08 -8.11 -8.12
N ARG A 62 16.16 -6.78 -8.27
CA ARG A 62 16.69 -6.16 -9.49
C ARG A 62 18.20 -6.39 -9.60
N PRO A 63 18.71 -6.61 -10.83
CA PRO A 63 20.14 -6.65 -11.06
C PRO A 63 20.73 -5.26 -10.84
N TRP A 64 21.94 -5.24 -10.27
CA TRP A 64 22.69 -4.01 -10.03
C TRP A 64 22.93 -3.22 -11.33
N ARG A 65 22.80 -1.89 -11.24
CA ARG A 65 23.10 -0.92 -12.29
C ARG A 65 23.46 0.42 -11.63
N ALA A 66 24.29 1.23 -12.28
CA ALA A 66 24.80 2.49 -11.70
C ALA A 66 23.71 3.54 -11.36
N ASP A 67 22.59 3.55 -12.08
CA ASP A 67 21.39 4.39 -11.85
C ASP A 67 20.45 3.84 -10.75
N ARG A 68 20.87 2.76 -10.07
CA ARG A 68 20.11 1.99 -9.07
C ARG A 68 20.89 1.73 -7.79
N ASP A 69 21.92 2.53 -7.53
CA ASP A 69 22.81 2.30 -6.39
C ASP A 69 22.06 2.40 -5.04
N SER A 70 20.98 3.18 -5.01
CA SER A 70 20.10 3.35 -3.86
C SER A 70 18.94 2.34 -3.79
N ASP A 71 18.93 1.25 -4.56
CA ASP A 71 17.85 0.25 -4.50
C ASP A 71 17.67 -0.32 -3.08
N ASN A 72 18.76 -0.54 -2.34
CA ASN A 72 18.70 -0.99 -0.94
C ASN A 72 18.00 0.02 -0.02
N GLU A 73 18.27 1.31 -0.22
CA GLU A 73 17.61 2.37 0.54
C GLU A 73 16.12 2.42 0.18
N ALA A 74 15.79 2.46 -1.12
CA ALA A 74 14.41 2.46 -1.60
C ALA A 74 13.61 1.26 -1.06
N VAL A 75 14.20 0.05 -1.01
CA VAL A 75 13.60 -1.14 -0.40
C VAL A 75 13.25 -0.89 1.07
N SER A 76 14.19 -0.32 1.84
CA SER A 76 13.98 -0.03 3.26
C SER A 76 12.84 0.97 3.47
N VAL A 77 12.77 2.03 2.66
CA VAL A 77 11.75 3.07 2.80
C VAL A 77 10.38 2.55 2.34
N PHE A 78 10.29 1.78 1.25
CA PHE A 78 9.02 1.17 0.85
C PHE A 78 8.50 0.15 1.87
N ARG A 79 9.37 -0.63 2.51
CA ARG A 79 8.97 -1.49 3.64
C ARG A 79 8.48 -0.67 4.83
N HIS A 80 9.12 0.46 5.11
CA HIS A 80 8.67 1.38 6.15
C HIS A 80 7.28 1.96 5.86
N GLU A 81 7.02 2.41 4.63
CA GLU A 81 5.69 2.89 4.22
C GLU A 81 4.63 1.79 4.32
N ALA A 82 4.97 0.56 3.90
CA ALA A 82 4.06 -0.58 4.04
C ALA A 82 3.64 -0.80 5.51
N TRP A 83 4.59 -0.70 6.43
CA TRP A 83 4.32 -0.83 7.86
C TRP A 83 3.46 0.32 8.39
N MET A 84 3.76 1.56 8.02
CA MET A 84 2.97 2.74 8.42
C MET A 84 1.52 2.66 7.97
N ILE A 85 1.27 2.19 6.75
CA ILE A 85 -0.09 2.01 6.20
C ILE A 85 -0.80 0.85 6.91
N GLY A 86 -0.09 -0.25 7.17
CA GLY A 86 -0.63 -1.40 7.91
C GLY A 86 -1.00 -1.05 9.36
N ALA A 87 -0.22 -0.19 10.01
CA ALA A 87 -0.48 0.27 11.37
C ALA A 87 -1.66 1.26 11.47
N THR A 88 -1.92 2.02 10.40
CA THR A 88 -3.00 3.03 10.35
C THR A 88 -4.30 2.46 9.79
N SER A 89 -4.25 1.38 9.01
CA SER A 89 -5.45 0.68 8.54
C SER A 89 -6.07 -0.08 9.71
N PRO A 90 -7.38 0.08 9.98
CA PRO A 90 -8.03 -0.67 11.03
C PRO A 90 -7.94 -2.16 10.66
N VAL A 91 -7.05 -2.88 11.34
CA VAL A 91 -7.08 -4.34 11.36
C VAL A 91 -8.48 -4.72 11.78
N ILE A 92 -9.26 -5.30 10.86
CA ILE A 92 -10.44 -6.06 11.23
C ILE A 92 -9.89 -7.14 12.15
N LYS A 93 -9.98 -6.93 13.47
CA LYS A 93 -9.88 -8.02 14.41
C LYS A 93 -11.04 -8.94 14.00
N PRO A 94 -10.80 -10.18 13.52
CA PRO A 94 -11.91 -11.11 13.42
C PRO A 94 -12.54 -11.15 14.81
N ALA A 95 -13.81 -10.81 14.90
CA ALA A 95 -14.54 -10.89 16.15
C ALA A 95 -14.31 -12.30 16.71
N PRO A 96 -14.05 -12.46 18.02
CA PRO A 96 -14.02 -13.78 18.60
C PRO A 96 -15.37 -14.43 18.29
N ILE A 97 -15.34 -15.52 17.52
CA ILE A 97 -16.51 -16.34 17.23
C ILE A 97 -17.01 -16.95 18.55
N THR A 98 -17.91 -16.24 19.22
CA THR A 98 -18.74 -16.80 20.30
C THR A 98 -19.81 -17.67 19.63
N LYS A 99 -20.08 -18.84 20.20
CA LYS A 99 -20.95 -19.86 19.59
C LYS A 99 -22.46 -19.51 19.60
N GLU A 100 -22.80 -18.24 19.77
CA GLU A 100 -24.15 -17.78 20.14
C GLU A 100 -24.86 -16.98 19.04
N ASP A 101 -24.18 -16.60 17.96
CA ASP A 101 -24.73 -15.71 16.92
C ASP A 101 -25.29 -16.42 15.68
N ASP A 102 -25.73 -17.68 15.81
CA ASP A 102 -26.29 -18.47 14.68
C ASP A 102 -27.68 -17.99 14.23
N HIS A 103 -28.31 -17.03 14.93
CA HIS A 103 -29.70 -16.64 14.67
C HIS A 103 -29.92 -15.14 14.39
N ARG A 104 -28.88 -14.31 14.30
CA ARG A 104 -29.07 -12.86 14.15
C ARG A 104 -28.05 -12.13 13.27
N ALA A 105 -27.60 -12.74 12.18
CA ALA A 105 -26.72 -12.08 11.21
C ALA A 105 -27.51 -11.31 10.11
N ILE A 106 -28.40 -10.39 10.52
CA ILE A 106 -28.91 -9.33 9.63
C ILE A 106 -28.72 -7.99 10.34
N VAL A 107 -27.48 -7.49 10.43
CA VAL A 107 -27.19 -6.05 10.40
C VAL A 107 -25.76 -5.86 9.86
N ARG A 108 -25.64 -5.54 8.57
CA ARG A 108 -24.40 -4.98 8.02
C ARG A 108 -24.36 -3.48 8.38
N PRO A 109 -23.23 -2.92 8.86
CA PRO A 109 -23.10 -1.47 8.89
C PRO A 109 -22.85 -0.97 7.47
N SER A 110 -23.85 -0.25 6.94
CA SER A 110 -23.70 0.57 5.75
C SER A 110 -22.91 1.82 6.14
N TYR A 111 -21.65 1.92 5.72
CA TYR A 111 -20.92 3.18 5.80
C TYR A 111 -21.26 4.00 4.55
N ALA A 112 -22.43 4.64 4.57
CA ALA A 112 -22.74 5.72 3.66
C ALA A 112 -21.82 6.91 4.02
N CYS A 113 -20.87 7.22 3.13
CA CYS A 113 -20.19 8.51 3.17
C CYS A 113 -21.23 9.59 2.81
N VAL A 114 -21.73 10.31 3.82
CA VAL A 114 -22.45 11.57 3.58
C VAL A 114 -21.40 12.68 3.58
N LEU A 115 -21.04 13.17 2.39
CA LEU A 115 -20.31 14.42 2.24
C LEU A 115 -21.28 15.58 2.54
N PRO A 116 -20.94 16.55 3.41
CA PRO A 116 -21.58 17.85 3.36
C PRO A 116 -21.04 18.63 2.15
N MET A 117 -21.96 19.32 1.48
CA MET A 117 -21.75 20.17 0.29
C MET A 117 -20.76 21.31 0.53
#